data_AF-A0A951RA87-F1
#
_entry.id   AF-A0A951RA87-F1
#
_cell.length_a   1.000
_cell.length_b   1.000
_cell.length_c   1.000
_cell.angle_alpha   90.00
_cell.angle_beta   90.00
_cell.angle_gamma   90.00
#
_symmetry.space_group_name_H-M   'P 1'
#
loop_
_entity.id
_entity.type
_entity.pdbx_description
1 polymer ?
#
loop_
_entity_poly.entity_id
_entity_poly.type
_entity_poly.pdbx_seq_one_letter_code
_entity_poly.pdbx_strand_id
1 'polypeptide(L)'
;MLKEIKQEDFEKELHQHENLVLDFYSTECPPCEALAPKFESLADAYGKDVRFVKIFRQGNRELAEKLGVKSSPTLLFYKKGQQTGDMLIGGIKKADIVRNLDAMLPEEKVKKIKSEIKPVVTHADVIVLGGGPGGMAAGIYLAQAKIDTIIIDQALPGGQVSTTHQVSNYPGFIEPQQGYMLSHYMSEQSKAAGVKFKVAVDVNSVDLVNKEVVIDGFETIKAKKIIISTGASPRYLNIEGERELYGKGISYCATCDAKYFHDKEVIIIGGGNTAVEESEFISKFASKITMIQQLPMLTANKTAQERCYADPKISVLLEHEPRGFYRTESGRMLVKVEDLKTKEVKDLETEGVFVFVGMKPNTDIIKDPLETDDWGYIKVDDEMRTSIPGVYAVGDVISKKYRQITTAVGDGTIASIACTKEIDN
;
A
#
# COMPACT_ATOMS: atom_id res chain seq x y z
N MET A 1 -11.85 -17.74 -23.74
CA MET A 1 -12.16 -18.65 -22.61
C MET A 1 -10.85 -19.01 -21.94
N LEU A 2 -10.70 -18.64 -20.66
CA LEU A 2 -9.52 -18.98 -19.87
C LEU A 2 -9.40 -20.50 -19.76
N LYS A 3 -8.20 -21.02 -20.00
CA LYS A 3 -7.92 -22.46 -19.87
C LYS A 3 -6.99 -22.68 -18.69
N GLU A 4 -7.39 -23.54 -17.77
CA GLU A 4 -6.47 -24.10 -16.79
C GLU A 4 -5.66 -25.22 -17.44
N ILE A 5 -4.35 -25.19 -17.25
CA ILE A 5 -3.42 -26.19 -17.82
C ILE A 5 -2.58 -26.82 -16.71
N LYS A 6 -2.12 -28.04 -16.95
CA LYS A 6 -1.11 -28.70 -16.11
C LYS A 6 0.28 -28.48 -16.67
N GLN A 7 1.30 -28.79 -15.88
CA GLN A 7 2.70 -28.64 -16.28
C GLN A 7 3.06 -29.44 -17.54
N GLU A 8 2.38 -30.56 -17.81
CA GLU A 8 2.62 -31.36 -19.01
C GLU A 8 2.18 -30.66 -20.30
N ASP A 9 1.21 -29.74 -20.20
CA ASP A 9 0.70 -28.94 -21.31
C ASP A 9 1.51 -27.65 -21.54
N PHE A 10 2.40 -27.28 -20.62
CA PHE A 10 3.09 -25.99 -20.65
C PHE A 10 3.94 -25.79 -21.91
N GLU A 11 4.83 -26.74 -22.20
CA GLU A 11 5.69 -26.69 -23.40
C GLU A 11 4.84 -26.68 -24.68
N LYS A 12 3.69 -27.36 -24.67
CA LYS A 12 2.78 -27.37 -25.82
C LYS A 12 2.14 -26.00 -26.04
N GLU A 13 1.64 -25.34 -24.99
CA GLU A 13 1.04 -24.00 -25.11
C GLU A 13 2.09 -22.97 -25.54
N LEU A 14 3.35 -23.09 -25.07
CA LEU A 14 4.46 -22.22 -25.51
C LEU A 14 4.78 -22.35 -27.00
N HIS A 15 4.73 -23.56 -27.56
CA HIS A 15 4.99 -23.78 -28.99
C HIS A 15 3.80 -23.43 -29.89
N GLN A 16 2.57 -23.61 -29.39
CA GLN A 16 1.35 -23.39 -30.16
C GLN A 16 0.95 -21.92 -30.31
N HIS A 17 1.39 -21.06 -29.38
CA HIS A 17 0.98 -19.68 -29.32
C HIS A 17 2.17 -18.72 -29.38
N GLU A 18 2.10 -17.73 -30.26
CA GLU A 18 3.16 -16.71 -30.36
C GLU A 18 3.26 -15.87 -29.09
N ASN A 19 2.12 -15.49 -28.50
CA ASN A 19 2.04 -14.70 -27.27
C ASN A 19 1.23 -15.46 -26.23
N LEU A 20 1.79 -15.62 -25.03
CA LEU A 20 1.19 -16.36 -23.93
C LEU A 20 1.37 -15.62 -22.61
N VAL A 21 0.32 -15.59 -21.78
CA VAL A 21 0.37 -15.10 -20.40
C VAL A 21 -0.12 -16.19 -19.47
N LEU A 22 0.68 -16.48 -18.45
CA LEU A 22 0.41 -17.48 -17.43
C LEU A 22 -0.01 -16.80 -16.13
N ASP A 23 -1.08 -17.27 -15.51
CA ASP A 23 -1.44 -16.96 -14.12
C ASP A 23 -1.21 -18.17 -13.22
N PHE A 24 -0.14 -18.12 -12.42
CA PHE A 24 0.08 -19.07 -11.34
C PHE A 24 -0.75 -18.66 -10.13
N TYR A 25 -1.85 -19.36 -9.90
CA TYR A 25 -2.79 -19.06 -8.82
C TYR A 25 -2.81 -20.16 -7.75
N SER A 26 -3.46 -19.84 -6.63
CA SER A 26 -3.72 -20.76 -5.53
C SER A 26 -5.18 -20.64 -5.09
N THR A 27 -5.72 -21.71 -4.52
CA THR A 27 -7.00 -21.67 -3.79
C THR A 27 -6.79 -20.91 -2.47
N GLU A 28 -7.83 -20.24 -1.98
CA GLU A 28 -7.77 -19.46 -0.73
C GLU A 28 -6.67 -18.39 -0.75
N CYS A 29 -6.62 -17.64 -1.85
CA CYS A 29 -5.61 -16.62 -2.11
C CYS A 29 -6.33 -15.29 -2.39
N PRO A 30 -6.50 -14.41 -1.38
CA PRO A 30 -7.16 -13.11 -1.59
C PRO A 30 -6.52 -12.26 -2.70
N PRO A 31 -5.18 -12.23 -2.87
CA PRO A 31 -4.58 -11.55 -4.02
C PRO A 31 -4.96 -12.18 -5.38
N CYS A 32 -5.17 -13.50 -5.43
CA CYS A 32 -5.61 -14.21 -6.64
C CYS A 32 -7.07 -13.90 -6.95
N GLU A 33 -7.94 -13.82 -5.93
CA GLU A 33 -9.33 -13.36 -6.07
C GLU A 33 -9.40 -11.94 -6.64
N ALA A 34 -8.52 -11.05 -6.16
CA ALA A 34 -8.40 -9.69 -6.68
C ALA A 34 -7.93 -9.66 -8.15
N LEU A 35 -7.05 -10.57 -8.56
CA LEU A 35 -6.54 -10.65 -9.94
C LEU A 35 -7.58 -11.22 -10.93
N ALA A 36 -8.36 -12.22 -10.52
CA ALA A 36 -9.25 -12.98 -11.39
C ALA A 36 -10.13 -12.11 -12.33
N PRO A 37 -10.90 -11.12 -11.85
CA PRO A 37 -11.76 -10.31 -12.74
C PRO A 37 -10.95 -9.44 -13.72
N LYS A 38 -9.76 -8.98 -13.33
CA LYS A 38 -8.85 -8.24 -14.22
C LYS A 38 -8.31 -9.16 -15.32
N PHE A 39 -7.89 -10.36 -14.96
CA PHE A 39 -7.34 -11.34 -15.89
C PHE A 39 -8.40 -11.82 -16.89
N GLU A 40 -9.63 -12.06 -16.44
CA GLU A 40 -10.78 -12.39 -17.30
C GLU A 40 -11.10 -11.26 -18.28
N SER A 41 -11.25 -10.02 -17.79
CA SER A 41 -11.51 -8.86 -18.63
C SER A 41 -10.43 -8.64 -19.69
N LEU A 42 -9.16 -8.86 -19.34
CA LEU A 42 -8.05 -8.74 -20.29
C LEU A 42 -7.98 -9.92 -21.26
N ALA A 43 -8.35 -11.13 -20.84
CA ALA A 43 -8.45 -12.28 -21.72
C ALA A 43 -9.55 -12.07 -22.77
N ASP A 44 -10.64 -11.38 -22.45
CA ASP A 44 -11.68 -11.03 -23.42
C ASP A 44 -11.20 -9.97 -24.41
N ALA A 45 -10.44 -8.97 -23.94
CA ALA A 45 -9.93 -7.88 -24.79
C ALA A 45 -8.75 -8.29 -25.69
N TYR A 46 -7.79 -9.05 -25.14
CA TYR A 46 -6.53 -9.43 -25.83
C TYR A 46 -6.54 -10.86 -26.36
N GLY A 47 -7.57 -11.68 -26.05
CA GLY A 47 -7.59 -13.12 -26.31
C GLY A 47 -7.50 -13.55 -27.78
N LYS A 48 -7.71 -12.64 -28.72
CA LYS A 48 -7.50 -12.89 -30.16
C LYS A 48 -6.02 -12.94 -30.54
N ASP A 49 -5.18 -12.23 -29.80
CA ASP A 49 -3.76 -12.02 -30.12
C ASP A 49 -2.82 -12.60 -29.06
N VAL A 50 -3.32 -12.81 -27.84
CA VAL A 50 -2.58 -13.32 -26.69
C VAL A 50 -3.36 -14.46 -26.06
N ARG A 51 -2.67 -15.57 -25.81
CA ARG A 51 -3.22 -16.72 -25.10
C ARG A 51 -3.14 -16.47 -23.59
N PHE A 52 -4.26 -16.66 -22.89
CA PHE A 52 -4.32 -16.57 -21.43
C PHE A 52 -4.57 -17.96 -20.84
N VAL A 53 -3.73 -18.38 -19.91
CA VAL A 53 -3.86 -19.67 -19.22
C VAL A 53 -3.62 -19.51 -17.72
N LYS A 54 -4.22 -20.41 -16.95
CA LYS A 54 -4.06 -20.50 -15.50
C LYS A 54 -3.35 -21.80 -15.14
N ILE A 55 -2.51 -21.76 -14.12
CA ILE A 55 -1.81 -22.92 -13.58
C ILE A 55 -1.99 -22.95 -12.07
N PHE A 56 -2.58 -24.01 -11.55
CA PHE A 56 -2.67 -24.20 -10.10
C PHE A 56 -1.28 -24.48 -9.53
N ARG A 57 -0.71 -23.52 -8.79
CA ARG A 57 0.69 -23.56 -8.37
C ARG A 57 1.02 -24.80 -7.52
N GLN A 58 0.18 -25.13 -6.54
CA GLN A 58 0.43 -26.27 -5.64
C GLN A 58 0.37 -27.62 -6.35
N GLY A 59 -0.41 -27.74 -7.43
CA GLY A 59 -0.47 -28.94 -8.26
C GLY A 59 0.67 -29.06 -9.27
N ASN A 60 1.46 -27.99 -9.47
CA ASN A 60 2.48 -27.89 -10.52
C ASN A 60 3.79 -27.30 -9.95
N ARG A 61 4.23 -27.81 -8.80
CA ARG A 61 5.36 -27.25 -8.02
C ARG A 61 6.68 -27.27 -8.78
N GLU A 62 6.97 -28.36 -9.47
CA GLU A 62 8.22 -28.51 -10.23
C GLU A 62 8.33 -27.43 -11.31
N LEU A 63 7.24 -27.19 -12.05
CA LEU A 63 7.20 -26.11 -13.04
C LEU A 63 7.31 -24.74 -12.38
N ALA A 64 6.59 -24.50 -11.28
CA ALA A 64 6.67 -23.23 -10.55
C ALA A 64 8.10 -22.93 -10.08
N GLU A 65 8.81 -23.93 -9.52
CA GLU A 65 10.19 -23.80 -9.10
C GLU A 65 11.14 -23.56 -10.28
N LYS A 66 10.99 -24.32 -11.38
CA LYS A 66 11.75 -24.13 -12.63
C LYS A 66 11.62 -22.71 -13.18
N LEU A 67 10.44 -22.12 -13.08
CA LEU A 67 10.14 -20.77 -13.57
C LEU A 67 10.37 -19.66 -12.52
N GLY A 68 10.89 -19.99 -11.34
CA GLY A 68 11.17 -19.03 -10.28
C GLY A 68 9.93 -18.47 -9.56
N VAL A 69 8.77 -19.12 -9.69
CA VAL A 69 7.48 -18.71 -9.10
C VAL A 69 7.40 -19.09 -7.62
N LYS A 70 7.65 -18.11 -6.76
CA LYS A 70 7.72 -18.30 -5.29
C LYS A 70 6.40 -18.08 -4.56
N SER A 71 5.42 -17.40 -5.17
CA SER A 71 4.16 -17.06 -4.52
C SER A 71 3.01 -16.90 -5.53
N SER A 72 1.78 -16.75 -5.04
CA SER A 72 0.59 -16.60 -5.86
C SER A 72 -0.14 -15.28 -5.54
N PRO A 73 -0.78 -14.62 -6.52
CA PRO A 73 -0.66 -14.90 -7.94
C PRO A 73 0.72 -14.47 -8.46
N THR A 74 1.20 -15.14 -9.49
CA THR A 74 2.35 -14.68 -10.28
C THR A 74 2.00 -14.73 -11.76
N LEU A 75 2.19 -13.60 -12.46
CA LEU A 75 2.03 -13.54 -13.91
C LEU A 75 3.38 -13.62 -14.63
N LEU A 76 3.44 -14.43 -15.67
CA LEU A 76 4.56 -14.52 -16.60
C LEU A 76 4.09 -14.28 -18.03
N PHE A 77 4.90 -13.56 -18.81
CA PHE A 77 4.59 -13.19 -20.19
C PHE A 77 5.62 -13.84 -21.12
N TYR A 78 5.16 -14.49 -22.19
CA TYR A 78 6.00 -15.19 -23.16
C TYR A 78 5.70 -14.74 -24.58
N LYS A 79 6.75 -14.43 -25.33
CA LYS A 79 6.70 -14.10 -26.76
C LYS A 79 7.66 -15.01 -27.51
N LYS A 80 7.14 -15.76 -28.49
CA LYS A 80 7.90 -16.73 -29.30
C LYS A 80 8.69 -17.72 -28.44
N GLY A 81 8.05 -18.24 -27.39
CA GLY A 81 8.65 -19.20 -26.45
C GLY A 81 9.65 -18.61 -25.45
N GLN A 82 9.97 -17.32 -25.51
CA GLN A 82 10.87 -16.67 -24.56
C GLN A 82 10.08 -15.82 -23.56
N GLN A 83 10.48 -15.88 -22.29
CA GLN A 83 9.91 -14.99 -21.28
C GLN A 83 10.31 -13.55 -21.57
N THR A 84 9.34 -12.65 -21.50
CA THR A 84 9.50 -11.21 -21.74
C THR A 84 8.82 -10.43 -20.62
N GLY A 85 9.12 -9.14 -20.49
CA GLY A 85 8.45 -8.28 -19.52
C GLY A 85 8.79 -8.60 -18.07
N ASP A 86 8.00 -7.99 -17.18
CA ASP A 86 8.16 -8.12 -15.73
C ASP A 86 7.45 -9.39 -15.21
N MET A 87 8.06 -10.10 -14.25
CA MET A 87 7.35 -11.09 -13.43
C MET A 87 6.52 -10.34 -12.40
N LEU A 88 5.19 -10.33 -12.55
CA LEU A 88 4.28 -9.61 -11.66
C LEU A 88 3.82 -10.53 -10.53
N ILE A 89 3.87 -10.07 -9.27
CA ILE A 89 3.64 -10.91 -8.08
C ILE A 89 2.69 -10.20 -7.10
N GLY A 90 1.72 -10.92 -6.53
CA GLY A 90 0.91 -10.45 -5.40
C GLY A 90 -0.26 -9.55 -5.81
N GLY A 91 -0.30 -8.32 -5.29
CA GLY A 91 -1.34 -7.32 -5.58
C GLY A 91 -1.18 -6.68 -6.96
N ILE A 92 -1.37 -7.46 -8.02
CA ILE A 92 -1.05 -7.06 -9.39
C ILE A 92 -2.11 -6.09 -9.94
N LYS A 93 -1.69 -4.90 -10.39
CA LYS A 93 -2.56 -3.88 -10.99
C LYS A 93 -2.88 -4.17 -12.45
N LYS A 94 -4.06 -3.75 -12.92
CA LYS A 94 -4.47 -3.95 -14.32
C LYS A 94 -3.51 -3.24 -15.29
N ALA A 95 -3.06 -2.03 -14.97
CA ALA A 95 -2.15 -1.29 -15.84
C ALA A 95 -0.78 -1.98 -16.02
N ASP A 96 -0.27 -2.66 -15.00
CA ASP A 96 0.97 -3.44 -15.12
C ASP A 96 0.81 -4.61 -16.09
N ILE A 97 -0.33 -5.29 -16.05
CA ILE A 97 -0.64 -6.37 -17.00
C ILE A 97 -0.76 -5.80 -18.41
N VAL A 98 -1.51 -4.70 -18.57
CA VAL A 98 -1.69 -4.02 -19.86
C VAL A 98 -0.36 -3.55 -20.44
N ARG A 99 0.52 -2.97 -19.63
CA ARG A 99 1.87 -2.53 -20.06
C ARG A 99 2.69 -3.70 -20.64
N ASN A 100 2.65 -4.86 -19.99
CA ASN A 100 3.34 -6.06 -20.47
C ASN A 100 2.66 -6.63 -21.73
N LEU A 101 1.32 -6.70 -21.77
CA LEU A 101 0.56 -7.16 -22.95
C LEU A 101 0.80 -6.28 -24.18
N ASP A 102 0.78 -4.96 -24.01
CA ASP A 102 1.01 -3.99 -25.08
C ASP A 102 2.41 -4.16 -25.68
N ALA A 103 3.42 -4.39 -24.83
CA ALA A 103 4.80 -4.62 -25.28
C ALA A 103 4.97 -5.92 -26.09
N MET A 104 4.05 -6.88 -25.94
CA MET A 104 4.06 -8.12 -26.73
C MET A 104 3.55 -7.89 -28.16
N LEU A 105 2.73 -6.87 -28.40
CA LEU A 105 1.99 -6.66 -29.64
C LEU A 105 2.52 -5.47 -30.47
N PRO A 106 2.31 -5.46 -31.80
CA PRO A 106 2.54 -4.27 -32.62
C PRO A 106 1.60 -3.12 -32.23
N GLU A 107 2.08 -1.88 -32.34
CA GLU A 107 1.36 -0.66 -31.92
C GLU A 107 -0.04 -0.54 -32.53
N GLU A 108 -0.20 -0.88 -33.81
CA GLU A 108 -1.49 -0.82 -34.51
C GLU A 108 -2.52 -1.79 -33.92
N LYS A 109 -2.10 -2.96 -33.43
CA LYS A 109 -2.99 -3.90 -32.73
C LYS A 109 -3.39 -3.35 -31.37
N VAL A 110 -2.44 -2.78 -30.64
CA VAL A 110 -2.71 -2.16 -29.33
C VAL A 110 -3.73 -1.04 -29.45
N LYS A 111 -3.57 -0.13 -30.42
CA LYS A 111 -4.53 0.95 -30.68
C LYS A 111 -5.94 0.41 -30.97
N LYS A 112 -6.03 -0.64 -31.79
CA LYS A 112 -7.31 -1.28 -32.11
C LYS A 112 -7.96 -1.94 -30.89
N ILE A 113 -7.20 -2.68 -30.08
CA ILE A 113 -7.72 -3.31 -28.86
C ILE A 113 -8.26 -2.23 -27.91
N LYS A 114 -7.48 -1.16 -27.69
CA LYS A 114 -7.88 -0.07 -26.79
C LYS A 114 -9.12 0.69 -27.27
N SER A 115 -9.31 0.86 -28.58
CA SER A 115 -10.52 1.51 -29.10
C SER A 115 -11.78 0.65 -28.99
N GLU A 116 -11.63 -0.67 -28.83
CA GLU A 116 -12.73 -1.61 -28.62
C GLU A 116 -13.14 -1.76 -27.14
N ILE A 117 -12.30 -1.29 -26.19
CA ILE A 117 -12.62 -1.31 -24.75
C ILE A 117 -13.73 -0.29 -24.47
N LYS A 118 -14.92 -0.79 -24.14
CA LYS A 118 -16.07 0.04 -23.80
C LYS A 118 -15.98 0.53 -22.35
N PRO A 119 -16.17 1.83 -22.10
CA PRO A 119 -16.33 2.33 -20.73
C PRO A 119 -17.51 1.64 -20.02
N VAL A 120 -17.33 1.38 -18.73
CA VAL A 120 -18.36 0.75 -17.88
C VAL A 120 -18.76 1.74 -16.80
N VAL A 121 -20.05 1.80 -16.47
CA VAL A 121 -20.56 2.56 -15.33
C VAL A 121 -21.09 1.58 -14.29
N THR A 122 -20.58 1.71 -13.07
CA THR A 122 -21.03 0.94 -11.90
C THR A 122 -21.69 1.90 -10.91
N HIS A 123 -22.82 1.50 -10.35
CA HIS A 123 -23.52 2.27 -9.33
C HIS A 123 -23.36 1.62 -7.96
N ALA A 124 -23.24 2.47 -6.94
CA ALA A 124 -23.31 2.12 -5.53
C ALA A 124 -24.06 3.22 -4.79
N ASP A 125 -24.52 2.96 -3.57
CA ASP A 125 -25.02 4.02 -2.70
C ASP A 125 -23.85 4.82 -2.09
N VAL A 126 -22.79 4.12 -1.67
CA VAL A 126 -21.59 4.72 -1.06
C VAL A 126 -20.31 4.16 -1.66
N ILE A 127 -19.39 5.05 -2.01
CA ILE A 127 -17.99 4.71 -2.29
C ILE A 127 -17.16 4.97 -1.03
N VAL A 128 -16.34 4.01 -0.65
CA VAL A 128 -15.31 4.19 0.37
C VAL A 128 -13.94 4.13 -0.31
N LEU A 129 -13.21 5.26 -0.32
CA LEU A 129 -11.93 5.39 -0.99
C LEU A 129 -10.78 5.07 -0.02
N GLY A 130 -10.37 3.80 0.01
CA GLY A 130 -9.29 3.26 0.84
C GLY A 130 -9.76 2.10 1.71
N GLY A 131 -9.15 0.93 1.54
CA GLY A 131 -9.41 -0.32 2.26
C GLY A 131 -8.56 -0.51 3.51
N GLY A 132 -8.19 0.56 4.21
CA GLY A 132 -7.59 0.48 5.55
C GLY A 132 -8.62 0.18 6.65
N PRO A 133 -8.20 0.10 7.93
CA PRO A 133 -9.10 -0.21 9.05
C PRO A 133 -10.34 0.69 9.14
N GLY A 134 -10.19 2.01 8.94
CA GLY A 134 -11.32 2.94 8.98
C GLY A 134 -12.31 2.76 7.83
N GLY A 135 -11.80 2.51 6.61
CA GLY A 135 -12.65 2.24 5.45
C GLY A 135 -13.38 0.91 5.55
N MET A 136 -12.71 -0.15 6.02
CA MET A 136 -13.33 -1.45 6.28
C MET A 136 -14.38 -1.37 7.40
N ALA A 137 -14.11 -0.64 8.49
CA ALA A 137 -15.10 -0.40 9.53
C ALA A 137 -16.33 0.31 8.96
N ALA A 138 -16.15 1.39 8.18
CA ALA A 138 -17.26 2.07 7.53
C ALA A 138 -18.05 1.13 6.60
N GLY A 139 -17.35 0.33 5.79
CA GLY A 139 -17.97 -0.64 4.90
C GLY A 139 -18.83 -1.67 5.63
N ILE A 140 -18.33 -2.25 6.74
CA ILE A 140 -19.09 -3.21 7.56
C ILE A 140 -20.42 -2.58 8.03
N TYR A 141 -20.37 -1.39 8.62
CA TYR A 141 -21.57 -0.72 9.14
C TYR A 141 -22.57 -0.38 8.03
N LEU A 142 -22.10 0.14 6.90
CA LEU A 142 -22.95 0.45 5.75
C LEU A 142 -23.61 -0.82 5.17
N ALA A 143 -22.84 -1.89 4.98
CA ALA A 143 -23.37 -3.14 4.43
C ALA A 143 -24.39 -3.80 5.37
N GLN A 144 -24.17 -3.71 6.70
CA GLN A 144 -25.15 -4.16 7.69
C GLN A 144 -26.45 -3.35 7.64
N ALA A 145 -26.36 -2.05 7.33
CA ALA A 145 -27.51 -1.19 7.07
C ALA A 145 -28.15 -1.40 5.68
N LYS A 146 -27.72 -2.42 4.92
CA LYS A 146 -28.21 -2.74 3.57
C LYS A 146 -27.94 -1.66 2.51
N ILE A 147 -26.91 -0.84 2.74
CA ILE A 147 -26.45 0.18 1.79
C ILE A 147 -25.46 -0.47 0.81
N ASP A 148 -25.68 -0.32 -0.50
CA ASP A 148 -24.77 -0.86 -1.50
C ASP A 148 -23.44 -0.11 -1.48
N THR A 149 -22.39 -0.79 -1.01
CA THR A 149 -21.11 -0.16 -0.69
C THR A 149 -19.98 -0.79 -1.47
N ILE A 150 -19.16 0.05 -2.11
CA ILE A 150 -17.93 -0.36 -2.79
C ILE A 150 -16.72 0.29 -2.08
N ILE A 151 -15.81 -0.54 -1.57
CA ILE A 151 -14.49 -0.11 -1.13
C ILE A 151 -13.53 -0.16 -2.34
N ILE A 152 -12.88 0.96 -2.64
CA ILE A 152 -11.88 1.10 -3.70
C ILE A 152 -10.50 1.27 -3.06
N ASP A 153 -9.51 0.47 -3.45
CA ASP A 153 -8.13 0.62 -2.99
C ASP A 153 -7.11 0.39 -4.12
N GLN A 154 -6.05 1.20 -4.12
CA GLN A 154 -4.94 1.04 -5.06
C GLN A 154 -4.03 -0.16 -4.77
N ALA A 155 -4.12 -0.70 -3.55
CA ALA A 155 -3.44 -1.88 -3.08
C ALA A 155 -4.45 -2.95 -2.64
N LEU A 156 -3.97 -4.00 -1.99
CA LEU A 156 -4.84 -4.95 -1.30
C LEU A 156 -5.32 -4.36 0.04
N PRO A 157 -6.48 -4.81 0.56
CA PRO A 157 -7.01 -4.31 1.83
C PRO A 157 -6.04 -4.45 3.00
N GLY A 158 -6.06 -3.46 3.89
CA GLY A 158 -5.31 -3.45 5.15
C GLY A 158 -4.57 -2.13 5.43
N GLY A 159 -4.29 -1.33 4.40
CA GLY A 159 -3.52 -0.09 4.56
C GLY A 159 -2.18 -0.33 5.27
N GLN A 160 -1.77 0.62 6.13
CA GLN A 160 -0.52 0.53 6.91
C GLN A 160 -0.49 -0.65 7.90
N VAL A 161 -1.66 -1.18 8.32
CA VAL A 161 -1.69 -2.31 9.26
C VAL A 161 -1.20 -3.58 8.59
N SER A 162 -1.38 -3.72 7.27
CA SER A 162 -0.95 -4.93 6.54
C SER A 162 0.57 -5.13 6.55
N THR A 163 1.34 -4.05 6.68
CA THR A 163 2.80 -4.10 6.76
C THR A 163 3.30 -4.21 8.20
N THR A 164 2.43 -4.00 9.19
CA THR A 164 2.78 -4.07 10.61
C THR A 164 3.09 -5.51 11.02
N HIS A 165 4.27 -5.76 11.59
CA HIS A 165 4.64 -7.10 12.04
C HIS A 165 3.74 -7.61 13.17
N GLN A 166 3.48 -6.79 14.19
CA GLN A 166 2.69 -7.18 15.36
C GLN A 166 1.90 -6.00 15.94
N VAL A 167 0.64 -6.25 16.29
CA VAL A 167 -0.32 -5.31 16.86
C VAL A 167 -0.74 -5.81 18.24
N SER A 168 -0.36 -5.10 19.29
CA SER A 168 -0.64 -5.47 20.69
C SER A 168 -1.70 -4.59 21.36
N ASN A 169 -2.16 -3.55 20.66
CA ASN A 169 -3.02 -2.50 21.19
C ASN A 169 -4.40 -2.44 20.52
N TYR A 170 -4.80 -3.49 19.78
CA TYR A 170 -6.14 -3.63 19.23
C TYR A 170 -6.98 -4.56 20.13
N PRO A 171 -7.96 -4.03 20.88
CA PRO A 171 -8.73 -4.82 21.83
C PRO A 171 -9.59 -5.89 21.14
N GLY A 172 -9.83 -6.99 21.84
CA GLY A 172 -10.57 -8.16 21.34
C GLY A 172 -9.70 -9.37 21.00
N PHE A 173 -8.37 -9.22 21.04
CA PHE A 173 -7.41 -10.31 20.91
C PHE A 173 -6.60 -10.46 22.21
N ILE A 174 -6.53 -11.68 22.73
CA ILE A 174 -5.79 -11.97 23.97
C ILE A 174 -4.28 -11.85 23.73
N GLU A 175 -3.82 -12.39 22.61
CA GLU A 175 -2.43 -12.32 22.16
C GLU A 175 -2.27 -11.26 21.07
N PRO A 176 -1.11 -10.58 20.99
CA PRO A 176 -0.86 -9.65 19.90
C PRO A 176 -0.96 -10.31 18.53
N GLN A 177 -1.55 -9.62 17.56
CA GLN A 177 -1.82 -10.17 16.23
C GLN A 177 -0.82 -9.69 15.20
N GLN A 178 -0.48 -10.54 14.23
CA GLN A 178 0.27 -10.07 13.07
C GLN A 178 -0.59 -9.07 12.27
N GLY A 179 -0.03 -7.94 11.85
CA GLY A 179 -0.83 -6.86 11.24
C GLY A 179 -1.50 -7.26 9.93
N TYR A 180 -0.83 -8.07 9.10
CA TYR A 180 -1.45 -8.64 7.91
C TYR A 180 -2.63 -9.58 8.24
N MET A 181 -2.56 -10.34 9.34
CA MET A 181 -3.67 -11.19 9.79
C MET A 181 -4.83 -10.36 10.33
N LEU A 182 -4.54 -9.31 11.10
CA LEU A 182 -5.57 -8.40 11.58
C LEU A 182 -6.31 -7.73 10.41
N SER A 183 -5.55 -7.24 9.42
CA SER A 183 -6.11 -6.69 8.17
C SER A 183 -6.93 -7.72 7.41
N HIS A 184 -6.45 -8.97 7.33
CA HIS A 184 -7.18 -10.07 6.70
C HIS A 184 -8.52 -10.32 7.39
N TYR A 185 -8.55 -10.42 8.72
CA TYR A 185 -9.81 -10.61 9.47
C TYR A 185 -10.79 -9.45 9.25
N MET A 186 -10.32 -8.21 9.23
CA MET A 186 -11.16 -7.04 8.90
C MET A 186 -11.74 -7.13 7.48
N SER A 187 -10.92 -7.54 6.51
CA SER A 187 -11.34 -7.73 5.11
C SER A 187 -12.39 -8.83 4.99
N GLU A 188 -12.16 -9.99 5.60
CA GLU A 188 -13.12 -11.11 5.57
C GLU A 188 -14.43 -10.76 6.27
N GLN A 189 -14.37 -10.03 7.39
CA GLN A 189 -15.56 -9.50 8.05
C GLN A 189 -16.34 -8.53 7.15
N SER A 190 -15.64 -7.65 6.43
CA SER A 190 -16.24 -6.71 5.47
C SER A 190 -16.93 -7.45 4.31
N LYS A 191 -16.25 -8.44 3.72
CA LYS A 191 -16.82 -9.29 2.66
C LYS A 191 -18.05 -10.04 3.16
N ALA A 192 -17.98 -10.64 4.35
CA ALA A 192 -19.09 -11.37 4.96
C ALA A 192 -20.30 -10.47 5.25
N ALA A 193 -20.07 -9.18 5.55
CA ALA A 193 -21.14 -8.19 5.71
C ALA A 193 -21.84 -7.81 4.38
N GLY A 194 -21.20 -8.08 3.23
CA GLY A 194 -21.72 -7.77 1.90
C GLY A 194 -21.00 -6.63 1.17
N VAL A 195 -19.85 -6.17 1.68
CA VAL A 195 -19.06 -5.12 1.04
C VAL A 195 -18.43 -5.64 -0.25
N LYS A 196 -18.55 -4.86 -1.33
CA LYS A 196 -17.87 -5.11 -2.61
C LYS A 196 -16.51 -4.43 -2.60
N PHE A 197 -15.48 -5.11 -3.10
CA PHE A 197 -14.11 -4.58 -3.17
C PHE A 197 -13.66 -4.37 -4.62
N LYS A 198 -13.00 -3.24 -4.88
CA LYS A 198 -12.24 -2.94 -6.09
C LYS A 198 -10.81 -2.61 -5.68
N VAL A 199 -9.95 -3.63 -5.64
CA VAL A 199 -8.62 -3.59 -5.01
C VAL A 199 -7.50 -3.84 -6.00
N ALA A 200 -6.31 -3.32 -5.70
CA ALA A 200 -5.18 -3.29 -6.64
C ALA A 200 -5.61 -2.75 -8.02
N VAL A 201 -6.32 -1.61 -8.00
CA VAL A 201 -6.75 -0.86 -9.18
C VAL A 201 -5.98 0.45 -9.28
N ASP A 202 -5.89 1.02 -10.47
CA ASP A 202 -5.45 2.42 -10.58
C ASP A 202 -6.65 3.33 -10.43
N VAL A 203 -6.55 4.32 -9.54
CA VAL A 203 -7.57 5.36 -9.44
C VAL A 203 -7.08 6.52 -10.30
N ASN A 204 -7.79 6.81 -11.39
CA ASN A 204 -7.38 7.81 -12.37
C ASN A 204 -7.91 9.20 -12.03
N SER A 205 -9.14 9.27 -11.51
CA SER A 205 -9.74 10.52 -11.05
C SER A 205 -10.74 10.27 -9.93
N VAL A 206 -10.88 11.27 -9.07
CA VAL A 206 -11.90 11.35 -8.02
C VAL A 206 -12.57 12.69 -8.19
N ASP A 207 -13.88 12.68 -8.38
CA ASP A 207 -14.75 13.84 -8.42
C ASP A 207 -15.70 13.77 -7.23
N LEU A 208 -15.38 14.54 -6.19
CA LEU A 208 -16.13 14.57 -4.94
C LEU A 208 -17.46 15.33 -5.09
N VAL A 209 -17.56 16.24 -6.06
CA VAL A 209 -18.77 17.04 -6.28
C VAL A 209 -19.86 16.18 -6.91
N ASN A 210 -19.51 15.44 -7.96
CA ASN A 210 -20.41 14.53 -8.68
C ASN A 210 -20.44 13.10 -8.11
N LYS A 211 -19.57 12.82 -7.13
CA LYS A 211 -19.45 11.52 -6.45
C LYS A 211 -19.10 10.39 -7.43
N GLU A 212 -18.09 10.66 -8.26
CA GLU A 212 -17.60 9.74 -9.27
C GLU A 212 -16.13 9.40 -9.03
N VAL A 213 -15.78 8.12 -9.20
CA VAL A 213 -14.40 7.65 -9.16
C VAL A 213 -14.13 6.84 -10.42
N VAL A 214 -13.10 7.22 -11.18
CA VAL A 214 -12.67 6.48 -12.37
C VAL A 214 -11.52 5.58 -12.00
N ILE A 215 -11.67 4.28 -12.29
CA ILE A 215 -10.64 3.27 -12.05
C ILE A 215 -10.21 2.56 -13.33
N ASP A 216 -8.94 2.16 -13.36
CA ASP A 216 -8.27 1.42 -14.44
C ASP A 216 -8.43 2.06 -15.84
N GLY A 217 -8.83 3.33 -15.91
CA GLY A 217 -9.04 4.12 -17.12
C GLY A 217 -10.34 3.83 -17.87
N PHE A 218 -11.22 2.94 -17.39
CA PHE A 218 -12.41 2.53 -18.13
C PHE A 218 -13.69 2.39 -17.30
N GLU A 219 -13.59 2.11 -15.99
CA GLU A 219 -14.77 1.95 -15.13
C GLU A 219 -15.01 3.24 -14.34
N THR A 220 -16.19 3.84 -14.49
CA THR A 220 -16.65 4.96 -13.68
C THR A 220 -17.61 4.45 -12.62
N ILE A 221 -17.25 4.58 -11.35
CA ILE A 221 -18.10 4.21 -10.23
C ILE A 221 -18.78 5.48 -9.73
N LYS A 222 -20.11 5.50 -9.76
CA LYS A 222 -20.93 6.62 -9.28
C LYS A 222 -21.66 6.25 -8.00
N ALA A 223 -21.71 7.18 -7.05
CA ALA A 223 -22.42 6.99 -5.79
C ALA A 223 -23.19 8.22 -5.33
N LYS A 224 -24.01 8.05 -4.28
CA LYS A 224 -24.70 9.17 -3.63
C LYS A 224 -23.75 9.91 -2.67
N LYS A 225 -22.87 9.16 -2.00
CA LYS A 225 -21.93 9.67 -1.00
C LYS A 225 -20.56 9.03 -1.14
N ILE A 226 -19.52 9.73 -0.65
CA ILE A 226 -18.13 9.24 -0.61
C ILE A 226 -17.59 9.32 0.82
N ILE A 227 -16.88 8.28 1.26
CA ILE A 227 -16.07 8.29 2.48
C ILE A 227 -14.59 8.18 2.07
N ILE A 228 -13.79 9.19 2.38
CA ILE A 228 -12.35 9.22 2.10
C ILE A 228 -11.61 8.54 3.26
N SER A 229 -10.95 7.42 2.98
CA SER A 229 -10.21 6.60 3.95
C SER A 229 -8.81 6.24 3.44
N THR A 230 -8.19 7.15 2.69
CA THR A 230 -6.90 6.93 1.99
C THR A 230 -5.69 6.90 2.93
N GLY A 231 -5.87 7.28 4.20
CA GLY A 231 -4.84 7.22 5.23
C GLY A 231 -3.69 8.21 5.00
N ALA A 232 -2.50 7.83 5.46
CA ALA A 232 -1.28 8.61 5.31
C ALA A 232 -0.10 7.69 4.96
N SER A 233 0.92 8.28 4.34
CA SER A 233 2.17 7.62 3.98
C SER A 233 3.36 8.30 4.67
N PRO A 234 4.46 7.57 4.94
CA PRO A 234 5.68 8.19 5.43
C PRO A 234 6.17 9.28 4.47
N ARG A 235 6.73 10.36 5.02
CA ARG A 235 7.42 11.39 4.25
C ARG A 235 8.79 10.84 3.83
N TYR A 236 9.05 10.89 2.54
CA TYR A 236 10.36 10.65 1.95
C TYR A 236 11.23 11.90 2.11
N LEU A 237 12.53 11.71 2.34
CA LEU A 237 13.56 12.75 2.30
C LEU A 237 13.78 13.24 0.86
N ASN A 238 13.47 12.41 -0.14
CA ASN A 238 13.68 12.65 -1.57
C ASN A 238 15.15 12.90 -1.92
N ILE A 239 16.04 12.09 -1.32
CA ILE A 239 17.48 12.11 -1.60
C ILE A 239 17.91 10.85 -2.35
N GLU A 240 19.13 10.88 -2.91
CA GLU A 240 19.69 9.77 -3.67
C GLU A 240 19.70 8.46 -2.88
N GLY A 241 19.33 7.36 -3.53
CA GLY A 241 19.31 6.01 -2.96
C GLY A 241 18.14 5.68 -2.04
N GLU A 242 17.37 6.66 -1.56
CA GLU A 242 16.27 6.42 -0.59
C GLU A 242 15.22 5.45 -1.14
N ARG A 243 14.74 5.69 -2.36
CA ARG A 243 13.71 4.84 -3.00
C ARG A 243 14.28 3.50 -3.44
N GLU A 244 15.51 3.48 -3.92
CA GLU A 244 16.17 2.29 -4.47
C GLU A 244 16.53 1.27 -3.39
N LEU A 245 16.87 1.77 -2.19
CA LEU A 245 17.26 0.99 -1.02
C LEU A 245 16.10 0.81 -0.02
N TYR A 246 14.90 1.29 -0.33
CA TYR A 246 13.70 0.99 0.46
C TYR A 246 13.41 -0.51 0.47
N GLY A 247 13.22 -1.07 1.67
CA GLY A 247 13.08 -2.52 1.89
C GLY A 247 14.38 -3.31 1.68
N LYS A 248 15.47 -2.64 1.28
CA LYS A 248 16.82 -3.17 1.13
C LYS A 248 17.76 -2.36 2.02
N GLY A 249 17.48 -2.32 3.31
CA GLY A 249 18.30 -1.61 4.31
C GLY A 249 17.70 -0.28 4.79
N ILE A 250 16.75 0.32 4.06
CA ILE A 250 15.96 1.45 4.56
C ILE A 250 14.56 0.98 4.95
N SER A 251 14.13 1.35 6.16
CA SER A 251 12.82 1.06 6.73
C SER A 251 12.11 2.33 7.21
N TYR A 252 10.78 2.29 7.20
CA TYR A 252 9.90 3.31 7.78
C TYR A 252 9.05 2.73 8.93
N CYS A 253 9.31 1.50 9.35
CA CYS A 253 8.56 0.80 10.39
C CYS A 253 9.51 0.04 11.33
N ALA A 254 9.82 0.66 12.48
CA ALA A 254 10.63 0.04 13.53
C ALA A 254 10.02 -1.27 14.03
N THR A 255 8.73 -1.27 14.37
CA THR A 255 8.03 -2.48 14.85
C THR A 255 8.05 -3.63 13.84
N CYS A 256 8.20 -3.34 12.56
CA CYS A 256 8.27 -4.33 11.49
C CYS A 256 9.67 -4.93 11.37
N ASP A 257 10.68 -4.07 11.32
CA ASP A 257 11.99 -4.44 10.82
C ASP A 257 13.09 -4.50 11.89
N ALA A 258 12.89 -3.88 13.07
CA ALA A 258 13.92 -3.77 14.11
C ALA A 258 14.52 -5.13 14.53
N LYS A 259 13.71 -6.20 14.56
CA LYS A 259 14.15 -7.56 14.90
C LYS A 259 15.23 -8.11 13.95
N TYR A 260 15.30 -7.65 12.71
CA TYR A 260 16.34 -8.06 11.75
C TYR A 260 17.69 -7.37 12.00
N PHE A 261 17.73 -6.42 12.94
CA PHE A 261 18.89 -5.66 13.36
C PHE A 261 19.40 -6.05 14.76
N HIS A 262 19.13 -7.28 15.20
CA HIS A 262 19.69 -7.82 16.44
C HIS A 262 21.22 -7.75 16.44
N ASP A 263 21.80 -7.12 17.47
CA ASP A 263 23.24 -6.85 17.64
C ASP A 263 23.88 -6.02 16.51
N LYS A 264 23.09 -5.33 15.68
CA LYS A 264 23.59 -4.50 14.58
C LYS A 264 23.56 -3.01 14.91
N GLU A 265 24.41 -2.24 14.23
CA GLU A 265 24.35 -0.78 14.29
C GLU A 265 23.31 -0.24 13.31
N VAL A 266 22.49 0.70 13.75
CA VAL A 266 21.43 1.31 12.92
C VAL A 266 21.45 2.83 13.00
N ILE A 267 21.02 3.48 11.92
CA ILE A 267 20.82 4.93 11.87
C ILE A 267 19.32 5.24 11.88
N ILE A 268 18.93 6.28 12.61
CA ILE A 268 17.56 6.79 12.63
C ILE A 268 17.58 8.24 12.12
N ILE A 269 16.74 8.56 11.14
CA ILE A 269 16.58 9.92 10.62
C ILE A 269 15.34 10.55 11.22
N GLY A 270 15.51 11.66 11.95
CA GLY A 270 14.45 12.43 12.58
C GLY A 270 14.68 12.64 14.08
N GLY A 271 14.07 13.69 14.63
CA GLY A 271 14.16 14.03 16.06
C GLY A 271 12.85 14.40 16.73
N GLY A 272 11.70 14.12 16.09
CA GLY A 272 10.37 14.30 16.68
C GLY A 272 9.95 13.14 17.58
N ASN A 273 8.72 13.20 18.13
CA ASN A 273 8.20 12.15 19.03
C ASN A 273 8.34 10.74 18.45
N THR A 274 7.90 10.52 17.21
CA THR A 274 8.01 9.21 16.56
C THR A 274 9.46 8.71 16.50
N ALA A 275 10.39 9.55 16.04
CA ALA A 275 11.79 9.12 15.92
C ALA A 275 12.41 8.75 17.27
N VAL A 276 12.08 9.49 18.33
CA VAL A 276 12.61 9.29 19.68
C VAL A 276 11.94 8.11 20.40
N GLU A 277 10.64 7.92 20.24
CA GLU A 277 9.92 6.78 20.84
C GLU A 277 10.26 5.47 20.14
N GLU A 278 10.38 5.48 18.81
CA GLU A 278 10.78 4.29 18.05
C GLU A 278 12.26 3.94 18.27
N SER A 279 13.15 4.91 18.57
CA SER A 279 14.54 4.60 18.91
C SER A 279 14.68 3.81 20.21
N GLU A 280 13.86 4.11 21.22
CA GLU A 280 13.76 3.33 22.46
C GLU A 280 13.27 1.90 22.20
N PHE A 281 12.36 1.71 21.24
CA PHE A 281 11.95 0.37 20.83
C PHE A 281 13.07 -0.37 20.09
N ILE A 282 13.74 0.29 19.14
CA ILE A 282 14.83 -0.30 18.36
C ILE A 282 16.04 -0.64 19.26
N SER A 283 16.30 0.11 20.34
CA SER A 283 17.45 -0.12 21.24
C SER A 283 17.40 -1.46 21.99
N LYS A 284 16.22 -2.09 22.02
CA LYS A 284 16.03 -3.46 22.52
C LYS A 284 16.67 -4.52 21.62
N PHE A 285 16.88 -4.22 20.34
CA PHE A 285 17.43 -5.14 19.35
C PHE A 285 18.82 -4.70 18.88
N ALA A 286 18.97 -3.42 18.54
CA ALA A 286 20.22 -2.88 18.02
C ALA A 286 21.32 -2.83 19.11
N SER A 287 22.57 -3.01 18.67
CA SER A 287 23.75 -2.82 19.53
C SER A 287 24.08 -1.34 19.71
N LYS A 288 23.82 -0.52 18.67
CA LYS A 288 24.06 0.93 18.67
C LYS A 288 23.08 1.64 17.74
N ILE A 289 22.65 2.83 18.14
CA ILE A 289 21.76 3.71 17.38
C ILE A 289 22.44 5.07 17.20
N THR A 290 22.47 5.55 15.97
CA THR A 290 22.85 6.94 15.66
C THR A 290 21.63 7.67 15.10
N MET A 291 21.06 8.57 15.90
CA MET A 291 19.99 9.46 15.47
C MET A 291 20.56 10.67 14.76
N ILE A 292 19.99 11.04 13.61
CA ILE A 292 20.37 12.22 12.82
C ILE A 292 19.19 13.17 12.78
N GLN A 293 19.44 14.41 13.19
CA GLN A 293 18.43 15.45 13.28
C GLN A 293 18.98 16.76 12.70
N GLN A 294 18.22 17.35 11.78
CA GLN A 294 18.64 18.58 11.09
C GLN A 294 18.55 19.84 11.98
N LEU A 295 17.83 19.78 13.09
CA LEU A 295 17.67 20.89 14.03
C LEU A 295 18.72 20.84 15.14
N PRO A 296 19.01 21.97 15.82
CA PRO A 296 19.91 22.03 16.99
C PRO A 296 19.36 21.35 18.24
N MET A 297 18.20 20.68 18.15
CA MET A 297 17.57 19.96 19.24
C MET A 297 16.59 18.90 18.73
N LEU A 298 16.31 17.91 19.58
CA LEU A 298 15.16 17.04 19.42
C LEU A 298 13.87 17.83 19.70
N THR A 299 12.82 17.55 18.93
CA THR A 299 11.50 18.19 19.05
C THR A 299 10.47 17.28 19.71
N ALA A 300 10.87 16.08 20.14
CA ALA A 300 10.07 15.20 20.98
C ALA A 300 9.72 15.86 22.33
N ASN A 301 8.77 15.30 23.06
CA ASN A 301 8.48 15.73 24.42
C ASN A 301 9.71 15.55 25.34
N LYS A 302 9.84 16.41 26.35
CA LYS A 302 11.05 16.45 27.21
C LYS A 302 11.38 15.11 27.87
N THR A 303 10.36 14.40 28.36
CA THR A 303 10.55 13.09 29.00
C THR A 303 11.12 12.05 28.04
N ALA A 304 10.66 12.02 26.79
CA ALA A 304 11.22 11.15 25.77
C ALA A 304 12.66 11.53 25.42
N GLN A 305 12.97 12.84 25.33
CA GLN A 305 14.34 13.31 25.12
C GLN A 305 15.28 12.87 26.27
N GLU A 306 14.86 13.05 27.52
CA GLU A 306 15.65 12.65 28.70
C GLU A 306 16.00 11.17 28.69
N ARG A 307 15.04 10.30 28.35
CA ARG A 307 15.29 8.85 28.21
C ARG A 307 16.23 8.53 27.06
N CYS A 308 16.01 9.16 25.90
CA CYS A 308 16.85 8.99 24.72
C CYS A 308 18.31 9.37 25.00
N TYR A 309 18.55 10.51 25.67
CA TYR A 309 19.91 10.94 26.05
C TYR A 309 20.53 10.09 27.16
N ALA A 310 19.73 9.39 27.97
CA ALA A 310 20.20 8.52 29.04
C ALA A 310 20.58 7.11 28.55
N ASP A 311 20.09 6.67 27.38
CA ASP A 311 20.41 5.35 26.82
C ASP A 311 21.83 5.35 26.21
N PRO A 312 22.78 4.58 26.76
CA PRO A 312 24.16 4.56 26.25
C PRO A 312 24.30 3.96 24.85
N LYS A 313 23.28 3.27 24.33
CA LYS A 313 23.27 2.77 22.95
C LYS A 313 22.90 3.86 21.95
N ILE A 314 22.29 4.95 22.39
CA ILE A 314 21.78 6.01 21.52
C ILE A 314 22.75 7.19 21.51
N SER A 315 23.17 7.57 20.30
CA SER A 315 23.92 8.79 20.03
C SER A 315 23.10 9.70 19.12
N VAL A 316 23.17 11.02 19.34
CA VAL A 316 22.37 11.99 18.58
C VAL A 316 23.30 12.98 17.88
N LEU A 317 23.21 13.03 16.55
CA LEU A 317 23.86 14.01 15.69
C LEU A 317 22.84 15.10 15.34
N LEU A 318 22.95 16.24 16.04
CA LEU A 318 22.13 17.43 15.81
C LEU A 318 22.75 18.31 14.72
N GLU A 319 21.92 19.10 14.03
CA GLU A 319 22.34 19.94 12.90
C GLU A 319 23.07 19.14 11.81
N HIS A 320 22.65 17.89 11.63
CA HIS A 320 23.16 17.00 10.59
C HIS A 320 22.01 16.56 9.69
N GLU A 321 22.28 16.46 8.39
CA GLU A 321 21.27 16.08 7.40
C GLU A 321 21.83 15.01 6.45
N PRO A 322 21.10 13.92 6.19
CA PRO A 322 21.52 12.94 5.19
C PRO A 322 21.44 13.53 3.78
N ARG A 323 22.47 13.28 2.97
CA ARG A 323 22.58 13.71 1.57
C ARG A 323 22.44 12.58 0.56
N GLY A 324 22.60 11.33 0.99
CA GLY A 324 22.35 10.17 0.15
C GLY A 324 22.57 8.86 0.89
N PHE A 325 21.95 7.81 0.37
CA PHE A 325 22.09 6.44 0.84
C PHE A 325 22.74 5.59 -0.24
N TYR A 326 23.75 4.81 0.15
CA TYR A 326 24.49 3.95 -0.77
C TYR A 326 24.70 2.57 -0.14
N ARG A 327 25.23 1.64 -0.94
CA ARG A 327 25.73 0.35 -0.46
C ARG A 327 27.24 0.33 -0.51
N THR A 328 27.86 -0.17 0.55
CA THR A 328 29.29 -0.49 0.56
C THR A 328 29.55 -1.77 -0.25
N GLU A 329 30.82 -2.04 -0.57
CA GLU A 329 31.23 -3.31 -1.20
C GLU A 329 30.88 -4.53 -0.33
N SER A 330 30.89 -4.37 1.00
CA SER A 330 30.48 -5.41 1.96
C SER A 330 28.96 -5.62 2.03
N GLY A 331 28.18 -4.81 1.32
CA GLY A 331 26.73 -4.86 1.32
C GLY A 331 26.10 -4.18 2.54
N ARG A 332 26.84 -3.44 3.36
CA ARG A 332 26.28 -2.57 4.42
C ARG A 332 25.70 -1.29 3.80
N MET A 333 24.89 -0.57 4.58
CA MET A 333 24.41 0.76 4.21
C MET A 333 25.51 1.80 4.47
N LEU A 334 25.63 2.76 3.58
CA LEU A 334 26.49 3.94 3.74
C LEU A 334 25.60 5.18 3.66
N VAL A 335 25.60 6.00 4.71
CA VAL A 335 24.83 7.25 4.76
C VAL A 335 25.80 8.42 4.65
N LYS A 336 25.66 9.22 3.59
CA LYS A 336 26.36 10.52 3.50
C LYS A 336 25.62 11.52 4.36
N VAL A 337 26.32 12.16 5.29
CA VAL A 337 25.73 13.10 6.24
C VAL A 337 26.52 14.41 6.19
N GLU A 338 25.82 15.52 5.95
CA GLU A 338 26.38 16.86 6.02
C GLU A 338 26.18 17.45 7.42
N ASP A 339 27.25 18.00 8.01
CA ASP A 339 27.14 18.93 9.12
C ASP A 339 26.66 20.29 8.57
N LEU A 340 25.48 20.72 8.98
CA LEU A 340 24.84 21.92 8.42
C LEU A 340 25.56 23.22 8.78
N LYS A 341 26.38 23.21 9.85
CA LYS A 341 27.19 24.36 10.28
C LYS A 341 28.49 24.44 9.49
N THR A 342 29.22 23.34 9.37
CA THR A 342 30.57 23.34 8.77
C THR A 342 30.55 23.07 7.26
N LYS A 343 29.46 22.52 6.73
CA LYS A 343 29.33 22.02 5.35
C LYS A 343 30.23 20.82 5.06
N GLU A 344 30.84 20.23 6.08
CA GLU A 344 31.61 19.00 5.95
C GLU A 344 30.67 17.81 5.75
N VAL A 345 31.00 16.94 4.81
CA VAL A 345 30.26 15.71 4.54
C VAL A 345 31.10 14.53 5.01
N LYS A 346 30.48 13.64 5.78
CA LYS A 346 31.08 12.39 6.25
C LYS A 346 30.20 11.20 5.91
N ASP A 347 30.84 10.04 5.84
CA ASP A 347 30.18 8.77 5.56
C ASP A 347 29.98 7.99 6.86
N LEU A 348 28.76 7.53 7.10
CA LEU A 348 28.42 6.66 8.23
C LEU A 348 28.00 5.28 7.69
N GLU A 349 28.77 4.24 8.02
CA GLU A 349 28.39 2.86 7.74
C GLU A 349 27.42 2.33 8.79
N THR A 350 26.40 1.59 8.35
CA THR A 350 25.38 1.02 9.21
C THR A 350 24.72 -0.20 8.56
N GLU A 351 23.95 -0.97 9.33
CA GLU A 351 23.32 -2.19 8.82
C GLU A 351 21.93 -1.88 8.29
N GLY A 352 21.31 -0.84 8.83
CA GLY A 352 20.03 -0.33 8.39
C GLY A 352 19.77 1.11 8.79
N VAL A 353 18.86 1.73 8.07
CA VAL A 353 18.41 3.10 8.29
C VAL A 353 16.91 3.09 8.52
N PHE A 354 16.44 3.74 9.58
CA PHE A 354 15.03 3.99 9.85
C PHE A 354 14.71 5.48 9.62
N VAL A 355 13.70 5.78 8.82
CA VAL A 355 13.33 7.17 8.48
C VAL A 355 12.01 7.55 9.15
N PHE A 356 12.07 8.50 10.09
CA PHE A 356 10.94 8.97 10.89
C PHE A 356 10.78 10.49 10.84
N VAL A 357 10.66 11.04 9.63
CA VAL A 357 10.51 12.50 9.38
C VAL A 357 9.05 12.96 9.23
N GLY A 358 8.12 12.14 9.72
CA GLY A 358 6.69 12.43 9.74
C GLY A 358 5.89 11.76 8.62
N MET A 359 4.59 12.00 8.64
CA MET A 359 3.62 11.41 7.71
C MET A 359 3.01 12.49 6.82
N LYS A 360 2.56 12.09 5.62
CA LYS A 360 1.81 12.92 4.68
C LYS A 360 0.43 12.26 4.45
N PRO A 361 -0.69 12.99 4.57
CA PRO A 361 -2.00 12.45 4.24
C PRO A 361 -2.08 12.14 2.74
N ASN A 362 -2.75 11.04 2.39
CA ASN A 362 -2.85 10.56 1.01
C ASN A 362 -4.00 11.27 0.28
N THR A 363 -3.85 12.57 0.04
CA THR A 363 -4.85 13.44 -0.60
C THR A 363 -4.47 13.85 -2.02
N ASP A 364 -3.28 13.46 -2.52
CA ASP A 364 -2.76 13.90 -3.82
C ASP A 364 -3.68 13.58 -5.01
N ILE A 365 -4.48 12.52 -4.90
CA ILE A 365 -5.44 12.10 -5.93
C ILE A 365 -6.71 12.94 -5.96
N ILE A 366 -7.01 13.65 -4.88
CA ILE A 366 -8.19 14.48 -4.73
C ILE A 366 -7.84 15.89 -5.20
N LYS A 367 -8.51 16.35 -6.26
CA LYS A 367 -8.29 17.69 -6.83
C LYS A 367 -9.37 18.70 -6.43
N ASP A 368 -10.49 18.22 -5.92
CA ASP A 368 -11.56 19.06 -5.40
C ASP A 368 -11.11 19.88 -4.18
N PRO A 369 -11.65 21.10 -3.99
CA PRO A 369 -11.25 21.99 -2.91
C PRO A 369 -11.83 21.51 -1.57
N LEU A 370 -11.10 20.64 -0.87
CA LEU A 370 -11.36 20.27 0.51
C LEU A 370 -10.69 21.25 1.48
N GLU A 371 -11.39 21.57 2.57
CA GLU A 371 -10.74 22.26 3.70
C GLU A 371 -9.74 21.31 4.38
N THR A 372 -8.51 21.78 4.52
CA THR A 372 -7.43 21.07 5.20
C THR A 372 -6.82 21.91 6.31
N ASP A 373 -6.06 21.28 7.19
CA ASP A 373 -5.11 21.98 8.06
C ASP A 373 -3.82 22.35 7.31
N ASP A 374 -2.93 23.07 7.98
CA ASP A 374 -1.66 23.54 7.41
C ASP A 374 -0.71 22.41 6.98
N TRP A 375 -1.04 21.17 7.33
CA TRP A 375 -0.27 19.96 7.01
C TRP A 375 -0.94 19.10 5.93
N GLY A 376 -2.07 19.56 5.37
CA GLY A 376 -2.81 18.92 4.30
C GLY A 376 -3.79 17.83 4.76
N TYR A 377 -4.02 17.68 6.06
CA TYR A 377 -5.01 16.71 6.57
C TYR A 377 -6.41 17.30 6.46
N ILE A 378 -7.39 16.46 6.10
CA ILE A 378 -8.77 16.89 5.84
C ILE A 378 -9.43 17.32 7.16
N LYS A 379 -10.01 18.52 7.20
CA LYS A 379 -10.83 18.96 8.34
C LYS A 379 -12.20 18.29 8.27
N VAL A 380 -12.67 17.81 9.41
CA VAL A 380 -13.99 17.21 9.54
C VAL A 380 -14.72 17.71 10.79
N ASP A 381 -16.04 17.64 10.79
CA ASP A 381 -16.87 17.84 11.99
C ASP A 381 -16.92 16.56 12.87
N ASP A 382 -17.65 16.62 13.99
CA ASP A 382 -17.79 15.49 14.92
C ASP A 382 -18.51 14.26 14.32
N GLU A 383 -19.21 14.44 13.18
CA GLU A 383 -19.87 13.37 12.42
C GLU A 383 -19.05 12.95 11.19
N MET A 384 -17.78 13.37 11.14
CA MET A 384 -16.79 13.08 10.09
C MET A 384 -17.12 13.68 8.72
N ARG A 385 -18.01 14.69 8.65
CA ARG A 385 -18.32 15.39 7.40
C ARG A 385 -17.18 16.31 7.00
N THR A 386 -16.89 16.36 5.71
CA THR A 386 -15.95 17.34 5.13
C THR A 386 -16.67 18.64 4.76
N SER A 387 -15.93 19.60 4.21
CA SER A 387 -16.50 20.82 3.62
C SER A 387 -17.37 20.57 2.38
N ILE A 388 -17.35 19.37 1.79
CA ILE A 388 -18.16 19.02 0.62
C ILE A 388 -19.37 18.18 1.06
N PRO A 389 -20.61 18.62 0.77
CA PRO A 389 -21.82 17.87 1.11
C PRO A 389 -21.85 16.46 0.51
N GLY A 390 -22.21 15.48 1.35
CA GLY A 390 -22.21 14.06 0.99
C GLY A 390 -20.83 13.40 0.96
N VAL A 391 -19.79 14.10 1.44
CA VAL A 391 -18.43 13.58 1.52
C VAL A 391 -17.94 13.59 2.97
N TYR A 392 -17.46 12.44 3.42
CA TYR A 392 -16.90 12.21 4.75
C TYR A 392 -15.41 11.86 4.62
N ALA A 393 -14.65 11.99 5.69
CA ALA A 393 -13.28 11.50 5.74
C ALA A 393 -12.97 10.85 7.09
N VAL A 394 -12.20 9.76 7.09
CA VAL A 394 -11.95 8.93 8.27
C VAL A 394 -10.52 8.42 8.34
N GLY A 395 -10.05 8.14 9.56
CA GLY A 395 -8.72 7.58 9.78
C GLY A 395 -7.62 8.62 9.61
N ASP A 396 -6.43 8.18 9.25
CA ASP A 396 -5.23 9.03 9.36
C ASP A 396 -5.15 10.15 8.32
N VAL A 397 -6.08 10.21 7.36
CA VAL A 397 -6.17 11.30 6.38
C VAL A 397 -6.77 12.58 6.97
N ILE A 398 -7.46 12.50 8.13
CA ILE A 398 -8.12 13.66 8.75
C ILE A 398 -7.21 14.39 9.74
N SER A 399 -7.53 15.65 10.00
CA SER A 399 -6.84 16.47 10.99
C SER A 399 -7.20 15.98 12.40
N LYS A 400 -6.28 15.24 13.02
CA LYS A 400 -6.46 14.71 14.38
C LYS A 400 -5.15 14.56 15.12
N LYS A 401 -5.25 14.54 16.45
CA LYS A 401 -4.11 14.45 17.36
C LYS A 401 -3.48 13.06 17.40
N TYR A 402 -4.31 12.02 17.38
CA TYR A 402 -3.86 10.63 17.55
C TYR A 402 -4.20 9.80 16.31
N ARG A 403 -3.23 9.00 15.87
CA ARG A 403 -3.33 8.15 14.68
C ARG A 403 -3.08 6.72 15.11
N GLN A 404 -4.15 5.97 15.32
CA GLN A 404 -4.16 4.59 15.79
C GLN A 404 -5.24 3.80 15.07
N ILE A 405 -5.07 2.48 14.97
CA ILE A 405 -6.03 1.57 14.33
C ILE A 405 -7.43 1.76 14.93
N THR A 406 -7.52 1.79 16.27
CA THR A 406 -8.78 1.95 17.01
C THR A 406 -9.45 3.30 16.74
N THR A 407 -8.67 4.39 16.65
CA THR A 407 -9.23 5.69 16.28
C THR A 407 -9.78 5.67 14.86
N ALA A 408 -9.06 5.09 13.89
CA ALA A 408 -9.53 5.00 12.51
C ALA A 408 -10.81 4.16 12.37
N VAL A 409 -10.91 3.05 13.13
CA VAL A 409 -12.13 2.23 13.21
C VAL A 409 -13.29 3.01 13.83
N GLY A 410 -13.02 3.81 14.87
CA GLY A 410 -13.99 4.72 15.48
C GLY A 410 -14.51 5.75 14.48
N ASP A 411 -13.60 6.46 13.79
CA ASP A 411 -13.93 7.43 12.75
C ASP A 411 -14.81 6.78 11.66
N GLY A 412 -14.44 5.59 11.17
CA GLY A 412 -15.21 4.82 10.19
C GLY A 412 -16.63 4.48 10.65
N THR A 413 -16.78 4.14 11.93
CA THR A 413 -18.09 3.86 12.55
C THR A 413 -18.96 5.11 12.61
N ILE A 414 -18.39 6.24 13.05
CA ILE A 414 -19.12 7.51 13.14
C ILE A 414 -19.59 7.95 11.74
N ALA A 415 -18.69 7.97 10.76
CA ALA A 415 -19.00 8.40 9.40
C ALA A 415 -20.07 7.52 8.74
N SER A 416 -20.01 6.19 8.91
CA SER A 416 -20.99 5.28 8.32
C SER A 416 -22.40 5.45 8.90
N ILE A 417 -22.50 5.70 10.21
CA ILE A 417 -23.80 5.97 10.85
C ILE A 417 -24.36 7.33 10.40
N ALA A 418 -23.54 8.37 10.33
CA ALA A 418 -23.94 9.68 9.81
C ALA A 418 -24.38 9.58 8.33
N CYS A 419 -23.57 8.92 7.51
CA CYS A 419 -23.84 8.65 6.10
C CYS A 419 -25.18 7.93 5.90
N THR A 420 -25.44 6.86 6.67
CA THR A 420 -26.70 6.10 6.62
C THR A 420 -27.93 6.98 6.88
N LYS A 421 -27.88 7.87 7.89
CA LYS A 421 -29.01 8.74 8.23
C LYS A 421 -29.34 9.75 7.14
N GLU A 422 -28.37 10.07 6.29
CA GLU A 422 -28.48 11.11 5.28
C GLU A 422 -28.58 10.56 3.86
N ILE A 423 -28.60 9.24 3.65
CA ILE A 423 -28.49 8.65 2.31
C ILE A 423 -29.79 8.72 1.50
N ASP A 424 -30.91 8.88 2.21
CA ASP A 424 -32.25 9.05 1.65
C ASP A 424 -32.71 10.52 1.61
N ASN A 425 -31.86 11.45 2.10
CA ASN A 425 -32.05 12.90 2.02
C ASN A 425 -31.23 13.48 0.86
#